data_AF-A0A928VRL5-F1
#
_entry.id   AF-A0A928VRL5-F1
#
_cell.length_a   1.000
_cell.length_b   1.000
_cell.length_c   1.000
_cell.angle_alpha   90.00
_cell.angle_beta   90.00
_cell.angle_gamma   90.00
#
_symmetry.space_group_name_H-M   'P 1'
#
loop_
_entity.id
_entity.type
_entity.pdbx_description
1 polymer ?
#
loop_
_entity_poly.entity_id
_entity_poly.type
_entity_poly.pdbx_seq_one_letter_code
_entity_poly.pdbx_strand_id
1 'polypeptide(L)'
;MEPISTAAAIVLSKIVLDKFYEGLSTKLGERVIDTVLAPIKKLGEVVWQRCFKGKPGTEDLLAQAEKGNSEAETALKDYLDKALVDAKLKAEVEPIVQEIRQTIVQIDDDSTMTQINRDNAKGWQTKVQGGTAYIGEIHIHGQN
;
A
#
# COMPACT_ATOMS: atom_id res chain seq x y z
N MET A 1 -3.12 -2.73 -24.02
CA MET A 1 -2.14 -2.04 -23.14
C MET A 1 -1.09 -3.06 -22.80
N GLU A 2 0.20 -2.75 -22.97
CA GLU A 2 1.26 -3.65 -22.51
C GLU A 2 1.40 -3.46 -21.00
N PRO A 3 1.14 -4.51 -20.19
CA PRO A 3 1.27 -4.42 -18.75
C PRO A 3 2.75 -4.42 -18.38
N ILE A 4 3.13 -3.54 -17.45
CA ILE A 4 4.45 -3.62 -16.80
C ILE A 4 4.50 -4.85 -15.89
N SER A 5 5.72 -5.26 -15.53
CA SER A 5 5.90 -6.34 -14.57
C SER A 5 5.24 -5.98 -13.22
N THR A 6 4.89 -7.00 -12.43
CA THR A 6 4.37 -6.78 -11.07
C THR A 6 5.41 -6.09 -10.17
N ALA A 7 6.69 -6.44 -10.32
CA ALA A 7 7.77 -5.83 -9.56
C ALA A 7 7.93 -4.34 -9.91
N ALA A 8 7.91 -4.01 -11.21
CA ALA A 8 7.89 -2.63 -11.70
C ALA A 8 6.72 -1.83 -11.13
N ALA A 9 5.51 -2.42 -11.16
CA ALA A 9 4.33 -1.75 -10.61
C ALA A 9 4.44 -1.49 -9.11
N ILE A 10 5.03 -2.43 -8.36
CA ILE A 10 5.31 -2.26 -6.92
C ILE A 10 6.31 -1.13 -6.69
N VAL A 11 7.41 -1.07 -7.44
CA VAL A 11 8.43 0.00 -7.33
C VAL A 11 7.80 1.36 -7.58
N LEU A 12 7.11 1.53 -8.70
CA LEU A 12 6.45 2.81 -9.04
C LEU A 12 5.41 3.19 -7.99
N SER A 13 4.60 2.24 -7.54
CA SER A 13 3.59 2.49 -6.51
C SER A 13 4.19 2.92 -5.18
N LYS A 14 5.29 2.28 -4.73
CA LYS A 14 6.00 2.69 -3.52
C LYS A 14 6.45 4.14 -3.59
N ILE A 15 7.04 4.55 -4.71
CA ILE A 15 7.50 5.92 -4.92
C ILE A 15 6.33 6.92 -4.84
N VAL A 16 5.22 6.60 -5.52
CA VAL A 16 4.03 7.47 -5.53
C VAL A 16 3.39 7.53 -4.14
N LEU A 17 3.23 6.40 -3.47
CA LEU A 17 2.65 6.35 -2.12
C LEU A 17 3.47 7.18 -1.13
N ASP A 18 4.81 7.09 -1.18
CA ASP A 18 5.71 7.89 -0.35
C ASP A 18 5.55 9.40 -0.61
N LYS A 19 5.31 9.79 -1.86
CA LYS A 19 5.09 11.18 -2.26
C LYS A 19 3.75 11.75 -1.75
N PHE A 20 2.71 10.93 -1.71
CA PHE A 20 1.40 11.33 -1.18
C PHE A 20 1.35 11.26 0.35
N TYR A 21 1.99 10.26 0.93
CA TYR A 21 2.00 9.96 2.35
C TYR A 21 3.39 9.49 2.75
N GLU A 22 4.16 10.38 3.35
CA GLU A 22 5.53 10.09 3.79
C GLU A 22 5.56 8.86 4.70
N GLY A 23 6.41 7.88 4.36
CA GLY A 23 6.55 6.64 5.11
C GLY A 23 5.48 5.58 4.83
N LEU A 24 4.46 5.85 4.02
CA LEU A 24 3.44 4.84 3.66
C LEU A 24 4.04 3.67 2.88
N SER A 25 5.06 3.94 2.08
CA SER A 25 5.83 2.93 1.33
C SER A 25 6.46 1.87 2.24
N THR A 26 6.84 2.23 3.47
CA THR A 26 7.43 1.32 4.47
C THR A 26 6.40 0.37 5.09
N LYS A 27 5.11 0.75 5.04
CA LYS A 27 3.98 -0.06 5.50
C LYS A 27 3.53 -1.09 4.45
N LEU A 28 4.04 -1.02 3.22
CA LEU A 28 3.81 -2.03 2.17
C LEU A 28 4.65 -3.29 2.40
N GLY A 29 4.35 -4.02 3.47
CA GLY A 29 4.88 -5.38 3.68
C GLY A 29 4.20 -6.41 2.76
N GLU A 30 4.74 -7.63 2.69
CA GLU A 30 4.21 -8.71 1.83
C GLU A 30 2.70 -8.96 1.99
N ARG A 31 2.20 -9.05 3.23
CA ARG A 31 0.77 -9.25 3.51
C ARG A 31 -0.12 -8.13 2.94
N VAL A 32 0.36 -6.90 3.07
CA VAL A 32 -0.34 -5.73 2.56
C VAL A 32 -0.33 -5.77 1.04
N ILE A 33 0.84 -6.01 0.43
CA ILE A 33 0.99 -6.12 -1.03
C ILE A 33 0.06 -7.18 -1.60
N ASP A 34 -0.10 -8.33 -0.95
CA ASP A 34 -1.03 -9.39 -1.40
C ASP A 34 -2.49 -8.89 -1.41
N THR A 35 -2.88 -8.16 -0.36
CA THR A 35 -4.25 -7.63 -0.22
C THR A 35 -4.53 -6.48 -1.19
N VAL A 36 -3.56 -5.59 -1.42
CA VAL A 36 -3.69 -4.42 -2.32
C VAL A 36 -2.99 -4.64 -3.67
N LEU A 37 -2.77 -5.88 -4.08
CA LEU A 37 -2.00 -6.19 -5.29
C LEU A 37 -2.65 -5.58 -6.53
N ALA A 38 -3.97 -5.68 -6.63
CA ALA A 38 -4.73 -5.12 -7.74
C ALA A 38 -4.60 -3.59 -7.83
N PRO A 39 -4.86 -2.80 -6.76
CA PRO A 39 -4.64 -1.36 -6.82
C PRO A 39 -3.18 -0.94 -6.95
N ILE A 40 -2.21 -1.68 -6.40
CA ILE A 40 -0.78 -1.44 -6.67
C ILE A 40 -0.47 -1.61 -8.15
N LYS A 41 -0.91 -2.70 -8.77
CA LYS A 41 -0.72 -2.91 -10.22
C LYS A 41 -1.34 -1.78 -11.01
N LYS A 42 -2.59 -1.44 -10.71
CA LYS A 42 -3.30 -0.33 -11.35
C LYS A 42 -2.57 1.01 -11.19
N LEU A 43 -2.09 1.32 -9.99
CA LEU A 43 -1.35 2.56 -9.71
C LEU A 43 -0.07 2.62 -10.54
N GLY A 44 0.74 1.55 -10.50
CA GLY A 44 1.98 1.44 -11.27
C GLY A 44 1.73 1.56 -12.78
N GLU A 45 0.68 0.91 -13.30
CA GLU A 45 0.31 0.99 -14.72
C GLU A 45 -0.15 2.38 -15.14
N VAL A 46 -1.01 3.04 -14.35
CA VAL A 46 -1.47 4.41 -14.63
C VAL A 46 -0.28 5.35 -14.68
N VAL A 47 0.59 5.26 -13.69
CA VAL A 47 1.80 6.07 -13.58
C VAL A 47 2.74 5.81 -14.76
N TRP A 48 2.96 4.55 -15.11
CA TRP A 48 3.78 4.17 -16.26
C TRP A 48 3.23 4.75 -17.57
N GLN A 49 1.94 4.53 -17.85
CA GLN A 49 1.30 4.97 -19.08
C GLN A 49 1.27 6.49 -19.21
N ARG A 50 1.12 7.22 -18.11
CA ARG A 50 1.01 8.69 -18.12
C ARG A 50 2.37 9.39 -18.07
N CYS A 51 3.32 8.89 -17.31
CA CYS A 51 4.59 9.59 -17.03
C CYS A 51 5.75 9.12 -17.90
N PHE A 52 5.78 7.82 -18.23
CA PHE A 52 6.99 7.18 -18.74
C PHE A 52 6.83 6.60 -20.16
N LYS A 53 5.62 6.16 -20.53
CA LYS A 53 5.38 5.57 -21.84
C LYS A 53 5.78 6.52 -22.98
N GLY A 54 6.62 6.02 -23.87
CA GLY A 54 7.12 6.76 -25.03
C GLY A 54 8.30 7.69 -24.75
N LYS A 55 8.83 7.71 -23.51
CA LYS A 55 10.09 8.37 -23.21
C LYS A 55 11.27 7.43 -23.46
N PRO A 56 12.33 7.87 -24.15
CA PRO A 56 13.51 7.04 -24.35
C PRO A 56 14.22 6.78 -23.01
N GLY A 57 14.63 5.53 -22.77
CA GLY A 57 15.41 5.13 -21.60
C GLY A 57 14.62 4.85 -20.32
N THR A 58 13.30 5.10 -20.29
CA THR A 58 12.49 4.84 -19.09
C THR A 58 12.22 3.35 -18.86
N GLU A 59 12.20 2.55 -19.93
CA GLU A 59 12.08 1.08 -19.84
C GLU A 59 13.32 0.45 -19.21
N ASP A 60 14.50 0.95 -19.58
CA ASP A 60 15.77 0.52 -18.99
C ASP A 60 15.86 0.96 -17.52
N LEU A 61 15.49 2.21 -17.21
CA LEU A 61 15.39 2.68 -15.83
C LEU A 61 14.44 1.84 -14.99
N LEU A 62 13.27 1.46 -15.54
CA LEU A 62 12.33 0.60 -14.84
C LEU A 62 12.93 -0.77 -14.58
N ALA A 63 13.52 -1.40 -15.60
CA ALA A 63 14.17 -2.70 -15.46
C ALA A 63 15.36 -2.70 -14.49
N GLN A 64 16.09 -1.59 -14.39
CA GLN A 64 17.15 -1.40 -13.40
C GLN A 64 16.60 -1.22 -11.98
N ALA A 65 15.54 -0.42 -11.82
CA ALA A 65 14.89 -0.20 -10.54
C ALA A 65 14.25 -1.49 -9.99
N GLU A 66 13.70 -2.34 -10.87
CA GLU A 66 13.21 -3.68 -10.51
C GLU A 66 14.30 -4.58 -9.92
N LYS A 67 15.56 -4.37 -10.32
CA LYS A 67 16.73 -5.09 -9.78
C LYS A 67 17.27 -4.47 -8.50
N GLY A 68 16.64 -3.42 -7.97
CA GLY A 68 17.09 -2.68 -6.79
C GLY A 68 18.24 -1.71 -7.07
N ASN A 69 18.34 -1.20 -8.31
CA ASN A 69 19.30 -0.13 -8.60
C ASN A 69 18.79 1.21 -8.02
N SER A 70 19.45 1.66 -6.95
CA SER A 70 19.10 2.91 -6.26
C SER A 70 19.19 4.17 -7.13
N GLU A 71 20.11 4.23 -8.10
CA GLU A 71 20.19 5.37 -9.04
C GLU A 71 18.97 5.40 -9.95
N ALA A 72 18.55 4.23 -10.45
CA ALA A 72 17.37 4.13 -11.29
C ALA A 72 16.08 4.46 -10.53
N GLU A 73 15.94 3.98 -9.29
CA GLU A 73 14.83 4.36 -8.40
C GLU A 73 14.81 5.86 -8.12
N THR A 74 15.98 6.47 -7.87
CA THR A 74 16.11 7.92 -7.65
C THR A 74 15.71 8.71 -8.90
N ALA A 75 16.12 8.26 -10.08
CA ALA A 75 15.74 8.88 -11.35
C ALA A 75 14.23 8.79 -11.58
N LEU A 76 13.61 7.62 -11.36
CA LEU A 76 12.16 7.44 -11.45
C LEU A 76 11.42 8.36 -10.45
N LYS A 77 11.96 8.51 -9.23
CA LYS A 77 11.42 9.41 -8.21
C LYS A 77 11.46 10.87 -8.67
N ASP A 78 12.58 11.35 -9.22
CA ASP A 78 12.70 12.73 -9.72
C ASP A 78 11.72 13.00 -10.89
N TYR A 79 11.57 12.04 -11.80
CA TYR A 79 10.57 12.11 -12.87
C TYR A 79 9.15 12.18 -12.32
N LEU A 80 8.83 11.34 -11.34
CA LEU A 80 7.52 11.31 -10.71
C LEU A 80 7.22 12.57 -9.93
N ASP A 81 8.22 13.15 -9.26
CA ASP A 81 8.08 14.39 -8.51
C ASP A 81 7.60 15.52 -9.41
N LYS A 82 8.21 15.64 -10.59
CA LYS A 82 7.83 16.61 -11.62
C LYS A 82 6.48 16.30 -12.27
N ALA A 83 6.19 15.01 -12.51
CA ALA A 83 4.95 14.60 -13.15
C ALA A 83 3.71 14.75 -12.24
N LEU A 84 3.85 14.48 -10.94
CA LEU A 84 2.77 14.59 -9.95
C LEU A 84 2.39 16.04 -9.61
N VAL A 85 3.11 17.03 -10.14
CA VAL A 85 2.65 18.44 -10.17
C VAL A 85 1.45 18.62 -11.10
N ASP A 86 1.29 17.75 -12.11
CA ASP A 86 0.14 17.78 -13.00
C ASP A 86 -1.15 17.37 -12.27
N ALA A 87 -2.11 18.29 -12.24
CA ALA A 87 -3.36 18.08 -11.52
C ALA A 87 -4.21 16.93 -12.09
N LYS A 88 -4.10 16.61 -13.38
CA LYS A 88 -4.85 15.50 -13.99
C LYS A 88 -4.28 14.17 -13.55
N LEU A 89 -2.96 14.03 -13.60
CA LEU A 89 -2.30 12.82 -13.09
C LEU A 89 -2.59 12.64 -11.62
N LYS A 90 -2.46 13.71 -10.82
CA LYS A 90 -2.77 13.68 -9.39
C LYS A 90 -4.20 13.18 -9.13
N ALA A 91 -5.19 13.72 -9.85
CA ALA A 91 -6.59 13.31 -9.71
C ALA A 91 -6.85 11.84 -10.12
N GLU A 92 -6.06 11.28 -11.05
CA GLU A 92 -6.18 9.87 -11.43
C GLU A 92 -5.55 8.91 -10.41
N VAL A 93 -4.42 9.29 -9.80
CA VAL A 93 -3.68 8.41 -8.87
C VAL A 93 -4.14 8.55 -7.41
N GLU A 94 -4.61 9.72 -7.01
CA GLU A 94 -5.09 10.00 -5.64
C GLU A 94 -6.14 9.01 -5.13
N PRO A 95 -7.22 8.67 -5.87
CA PRO A 95 -8.20 7.70 -5.37
C PRO A 95 -7.61 6.30 -5.17
N ILE A 96 -6.65 5.89 -6.02
CA ILE A 96 -5.99 4.59 -5.90
C ILE A 96 -5.05 4.58 -4.68
N VAL A 97 -4.35 5.69 -4.44
CA VAL A 97 -3.51 5.90 -3.26
C VAL A 97 -4.35 5.89 -1.98
N GLN A 98 -5.52 6.53 -1.99
CA GLN A 98 -6.47 6.48 -0.86
C GLN A 98 -6.92 5.06 -0.55
N GLU A 99 -7.27 4.28 -1.59
CA GLU A 99 -7.69 2.88 -1.45
C GLU A 99 -6.58 2.05 -0.78
N ILE A 100 -5.35 2.14 -1.29
CA ILE A 100 -4.19 1.44 -0.71
C ILE A 100 -3.97 1.84 0.75
N ARG A 101 -4.02 3.15 1.04
CA ARG A 101 -3.86 3.67 2.41
C ARG A 101 -4.95 3.14 3.34
N GLN A 102 -6.21 3.13 2.91
CA GLN A 102 -7.30 2.62 3.72
C GLN A 102 -7.10 1.15 4.07
N THR A 103 -6.69 0.32 3.11
CA THR A 103 -6.39 -1.09 3.38
C THR A 103 -5.18 -1.25 4.31
N ILE A 104 -4.13 -0.43 4.15
CA ILE A 104 -3.00 -0.41 5.10
C ILE A 104 -3.49 -0.15 6.52
N VAL A 105 -4.31 0.89 6.71
CA VAL A 105 -4.86 1.26 8.02
C VAL A 105 -5.75 0.13 8.58
N GLN A 106 -6.56 -0.53 7.75
CA GLN A 106 -7.38 -1.66 8.17
C GLN A 106 -6.53 -2.86 8.63
N ILE A 107 -5.46 -3.18 7.90
CA ILE A 107 -4.55 -4.28 8.27
C ILE A 107 -3.80 -3.95 9.56
N ASP A 108 -3.37 -2.70 9.75
CA ASP A 108 -2.71 -2.24 10.98
C ASP A 108 -3.68 -2.30 12.18
N ASP A 109 -4.95 -1.89 12.01
CA ASP A 109 -5.98 -1.98 13.07
C ASP A 109 -6.31 -3.43 13.46
N ASP A 110 -6.46 -4.34 12.49
CA ASP A 110 -6.66 -5.79 12.70
C ASP A 110 -5.47 -6.42 13.45
N SER A 111 -4.25 -5.95 13.16
CA SER A 111 -3.01 -6.43 13.81
C SER A 111 -2.91 -6.03 15.29
N THR A 112 -3.72 -5.09 15.78
CA THR A 112 -3.77 -4.71 17.21
C THR A 112 -4.72 -5.57 18.05
N MET A 113 -5.43 -6.54 17.45
CA MET A 113 -6.27 -7.49 18.19
C MET A 113 -5.42 -8.57 18.85
N THR A 114 -4.77 -8.23 19.97
CA THR A 114 -4.10 -9.23 20.81
C THR A 114 -5.15 -10.03 21.57
N GLN A 115 -5.51 -11.22 21.09
CA GLN A 115 -6.37 -12.13 21.82
C GLN A 115 -5.55 -12.82 22.92
N ILE A 116 -5.60 -12.30 24.14
CA ILE A 116 -4.96 -12.94 25.30
C ILE A 116 -5.80 -14.15 25.71
N ASN A 117 -5.54 -15.29 25.09
CA ASN A 117 -6.14 -16.57 25.48
C ASN A 117 -5.23 -17.24 26.53
N ARG A 118 -5.09 -16.60 27.70
CA ARG A 118 -4.54 -17.25 28.89
C ARG A 118 -5.69 -17.51 29.84
N ASP A 119 -5.82 -18.79 30.18
CA ASP A 119 -6.72 -19.36 31.17
C ASP A 119 -8.15 -19.62 30.72
N ASN A 120 -8.65 -20.73 31.26
CA ASN A 120 -9.86 -21.47 30.92
C ASN A 120 -11.13 -20.69 31.29
N ALA A 121 -11.36 -19.54 30.65
CA ALA A 121 -12.52 -18.70 30.88
C ALA A 121 -12.82 -17.86 29.63
N LYS A 122 -13.87 -18.27 28.89
CA LYS A 122 -14.64 -17.49 27.89
C LYS A 122 -13.80 -16.53 27.03
N GLY A 123 -13.51 -16.88 25.78
CA GLY A 123 -12.71 -16.04 24.87
C GLY A 123 -13.25 -14.60 24.73
N TRP A 124 -12.59 -13.65 25.41
CA TRP A 124 -12.86 -12.22 25.27
C TRP A 124 -11.97 -11.66 24.15
N GLN A 125 -12.57 -11.00 23.17
CA GLN A 125 -11.85 -10.16 22.20
C GLN A 125 -11.84 -8.73 22.73
N THR A 126 -10.70 -8.28 23.26
CA THR A 126 -10.54 -6.90 23.75
C THR A 126 -9.65 -6.10 22.82
N LYS A 127 -10.16 -4.96 22.32
CA LYS A 127 -9.34 -3.94 21.65
C LYS A 127 -8.70 -3.06 22.71
N VAL A 128 -7.36 -3.06 22.78
CA VAL A 128 -6.60 -2.22 23.72
C VAL A 128 -6.01 -1.05 22.94
N GLN A 129 -6.51 0.16 23.19
CA GLN A 129 -5.92 1.40 22.65
C GLN A 129 -5.53 2.32 23.82
N GLY A 130 -4.26 2.73 23.86
CA GLY A 130 -3.77 3.76 24.81
C GLY A 130 -3.90 3.41 26.30
N GLY A 131 -3.99 2.12 26.67
CA GLY A 131 -4.15 1.68 28.06
C GLY A 131 -5.59 1.60 28.56
N THR A 132 -6.59 1.84 27.70
CA THR A 132 -8.01 1.63 28.03
C THR A 132 -8.56 0.46 27.21
N ALA A 133 -9.14 -0.54 27.89
CA ALA A 133 -9.79 -1.68 27.25
C ALA A 133 -11.30 -1.42 27.14
N TYR A 134 -11.84 -1.52 25.91
CA TYR A 134 -13.28 -1.48 25.68
C TYR A 134 -13.80 -2.91 25.62
N ILE A 135 -14.64 -3.28 26.60
CA ILE A 135 -15.23 -4.60 26.74
C ILE A 135 -16.65 -4.55 26.18
N GLY A 136 -16.90 -5.22 25.06
CA GLY A 136 -18.26 -5.54 24.62
C GLY A 136 -18.65 -6.93 25.15
N GLU A 137 -19.78 -7.04 25.84
CA GLU A 137 -20.31 -8.34 26.28
C GLU A 137 -20.75 -9.17 25.06
N ILE A 138 -20.25 -10.41 24.96
CA ILE A 138 -20.72 -11.39 23.98
C ILE A 138 -21.90 -12.15 24.61
N HIS A 139 -23.12 -11.90 24.12
CA HIS A 139 -24.26 -12.77 24.40
C HIS A 139 -24.18 -14.03 23.52
N ILE A 140 -23.58 -15.11 24.05
CA ILE A 140 -23.65 -16.43 23.42
C ILE A 140 -25.02 -17.03 23.75
N HIS A 141 -25.93 -17.07 22.77
CA HIS A 141 -27.18 -17.83 22.88
C HIS A 141 -26.85 -19.32 22.74
N GLY A 142 -26.70 -20.01 23.87
CA GLY A 142 -26.65 -21.47 23.89
C GLY A 142 -28.03 -22.03 23.55
N GLN A 143 -28.14 -22.78 22.45
CA GLN A 143 -29.23 -23.72 22.26
C GLN A 143 -28.79 -25.09 22.80
N ASN A 144 -29.71 -25.69 23.59
CA ASN A 144 -29.60 -26.96 24.32
C ASN A 144 -29.03 -28.13 23.51
#